data_AF-A0A0Z8GU87-F1
#
_entry.id   AF-A0A0Z8GU87-F1
#
_cell.length_a   1.000
_cell.length_b   1.000
_cell.length_c   1.000
_cell.angle_alpha   90.00
_cell.angle_beta   90.00
_cell.angle_gamma   90.00
#
_symmetry.space_group_name_H-M   'P 1'
#
loop_
_entity.id
_entity.type
_entity.pdbx_description
1 polymer ?
#
loop_
_entity_poly.entity_id
_entity_poly.type
_entity_poly.pdbx_seq_one_letter_code
_entity_poly.pdbx_strand_id
1 'polypeptide(L)'
;MENIFAIKNKILDFPFLEEVNEDTTINKCGIYMLYIDFFGDNSILPIYIGKSKDVQKRFDSHLKKIMFLNRLSESTYLSYFFEREDPFYDGSFFYCKIFQYMIDHQCTLTDFKMKVVEFCSLEELESKELYYINYFKSQFVGFNQLNSRTLLNAIQPSICNPKENRDIINRYFQEYFWELDTISYYLQENTGYTLFNYNYTFLTILPIIKKIFENMDESYSDYRENNLEKRYSIRPSQEIISQLKEKLTTYRQLSRGHSYALEGIKENIKKLFVSLAPNV
;
A
#
# COMPACT_ATOMS: atom_id res chain seq x y z
N MET A 1 13.70 -17.69 0.45
CA MET A 1 13.00 -16.39 0.34
C MET A 1 13.88 -15.33 0.96
N GLU A 2 13.89 -14.11 0.41
CA GLU A 2 14.73 -13.02 0.93
C GLU A 2 14.14 -12.53 2.27
N ASN A 3 14.97 -12.40 3.30
CA ASN A 3 14.51 -11.94 4.61
C ASN A 3 14.41 -10.40 4.65
N ILE A 4 13.66 -9.86 5.62
CA ILE A 4 13.42 -8.42 5.74
C ILE A 4 14.70 -7.58 5.89
N PHE A 5 15.74 -8.11 6.55
CA PHE A 5 17.01 -7.40 6.73
C PHE A 5 17.77 -7.20 5.42
N ALA A 6 17.82 -8.23 4.58
CA ALA A 6 18.43 -8.13 3.25
C ALA A 6 17.68 -7.11 2.38
N ILE A 7 16.34 -7.14 2.42
CA ILE A 7 15.50 -6.18 1.69
C ILE A 7 15.71 -4.75 2.22
N LYS A 8 15.82 -4.58 3.54
CA LYS A 8 16.11 -3.29 4.18
C LYS A 8 17.42 -2.70 3.68
N ASN A 9 18.51 -3.47 3.72
CA ASN A 9 19.83 -3.02 3.26
C ASN A 9 19.78 -2.63 1.76
N LYS A 10 19.10 -3.45 0.96
CA LYS A 10 18.87 -3.18 -0.45
C LYS A 10 18.14 -1.86 -0.72
N ILE A 11 17.20 -1.46 0.13
CA ILE A 11 16.52 -0.16 0.03
C ILE A 11 17.47 0.97 0.45
N LEU A 12 18.21 0.81 1.55
CA LEU A 12 19.12 1.82 2.06
C LEU A 12 20.27 2.12 1.09
N ASP A 13 20.75 1.09 0.39
CA ASP A 13 21.83 1.19 -0.60
C ASP A 13 21.31 1.54 -2.01
N PHE A 14 20.00 1.67 -2.20
CA PHE A 14 19.43 1.88 -3.53
C PHE A 14 19.76 3.30 -4.05
N PRO A 15 20.26 3.44 -5.29
CA PRO A 15 20.64 4.73 -5.85
C PRO A 15 19.40 5.49 -6.35
N PHE A 16 18.62 6.05 -5.44
CA PHE A 16 17.47 6.92 -5.79
C PHE A 16 17.94 8.15 -6.56
N LEU A 17 17.11 8.61 -7.51
CA LEU A 17 17.46 9.73 -8.38
C LEU A 17 17.35 11.08 -7.66
N GLU A 18 16.20 11.33 -7.03
CA GLU A 18 15.92 12.59 -6.32
C GLU A 18 14.81 12.42 -5.27
N GLU A 19 14.85 13.25 -4.22
CA GLU A 19 13.75 13.37 -3.25
C GLU A 19 12.71 14.36 -3.76
N VAL A 20 11.43 14.03 -3.61
CA VAL A 20 10.29 14.85 -4.01
C VAL A 20 9.71 15.50 -2.75
N ASN A 21 9.56 16.82 -2.78
CA ASN A 21 9.01 17.60 -1.68
C ASN A 21 8.21 18.81 -2.21
N GLU A 22 7.76 19.69 -1.31
CA GLU A 22 6.95 20.87 -1.65
C GLU A 22 7.72 21.91 -2.47
N ASP A 23 9.07 21.90 -2.41
CA ASP A 23 9.94 22.85 -3.09
C ASP A 23 10.47 22.32 -4.43
N THR A 24 10.25 21.04 -4.76
CA THR A 24 10.69 20.44 -6.03
C THR A 24 9.69 20.68 -7.15
N THR A 25 10.12 20.47 -8.41
CA THR A 25 9.24 20.49 -9.58
C THR A 25 9.57 19.35 -10.53
N ILE A 26 9.09 18.15 -10.20
CA ILE A 26 9.38 16.93 -10.95
C ILE A 26 8.14 16.50 -11.74
N ASN A 27 7.85 17.26 -12.80
CA ASN A 27 6.70 17.04 -13.69
C ASN A 27 7.00 15.96 -14.74
N LYS A 28 7.53 14.81 -14.32
CA LYS A 28 7.95 13.70 -15.18
C LYS A 28 7.20 12.43 -14.85
N CYS A 29 7.14 11.53 -15.84
CA CYS A 29 6.61 10.19 -15.71
C CYS A 29 7.65 9.26 -15.08
N GLY A 30 7.27 8.44 -14.10
CA GLY A 30 8.20 7.53 -13.45
C GLY A 30 7.63 6.73 -12.29
N ILE A 31 8.52 5.94 -11.70
CA ILE A 31 8.33 5.15 -10.49
C ILE A 31 8.92 5.88 -9.30
N TYR A 32 8.20 5.87 -8.19
CA TYR A 32 8.63 6.45 -6.92
C TYR A 32 8.50 5.46 -5.78
N MET A 33 9.29 5.69 -4.74
CA MET A 33 9.14 5.08 -3.43
C MET A 33 8.67 6.17 -2.46
N LEU A 34 7.49 5.97 -1.91
CA LEU A 34 7.04 6.68 -0.71
C LEU A 34 7.54 5.90 0.49
N TYR A 35 8.09 6.58 1.50
CA TYR A 35 8.53 5.93 2.73
C TYR A 35 8.26 6.79 3.96
N ILE A 36 8.19 6.14 5.12
CA ILE A 36 8.29 6.83 6.41
C ILE A 36 9.74 6.73 6.88
N ASP A 37 10.37 7.86 7.19
CA ASP A 37 11.77 7.96 7.63
C ASP A 37 11.96 7.46 9.07
N PHE A 38 11.53 6.22 9.31
CA PHE A 38 11.69 5.51 10.55
C PHE A 38 11.85 4.02 10.23
N PHE A 39 13.08 3.53 10.18
CA PHE A 39 13.37 2.12 9.90
C PHE A 39 13.71 1.32 11.17
N GLY A 40 13.20 1.76 12.33
CA GLY A 40 13.47 1.13 13.62
C GLY A 40 12.73 -0.21 13.82
N ASP A 41 11.59 -0.38 13.16
CA ASP A 41 10.82 -1.61 13.16
C ASP A 41 11.41 -2.61 12.15
N ASN A 42 11.86 -3.76 12.64
CA ASN A 42 12.38 -4.82 11.79
C ASN A 42 11.31 -5.82 11.36
N SER A 43 10.06 -5.63 11.76
CA SER A 43 8.93 -6.41 11.27
C SER A 43 8.29 -5.77 10.04
N ILE A 44 8.36 -4.45 9.86
CA ILE A 44 7.74 -3.74 8.73
C ILE A 44 8.76 -2.79 8.10
N LEU A 45 8.93 -2.86 6.78
CA LEU A 45 9.66 -1.83 6.03
C LEU A 45 8.66 -0.78 5.55
N PRO A 46 8.76 0.48 6.00
CA PRO A 46 7.73 1.48 5.76
C PRO A 46 7.85 2.09 4.37
N ILE A 47 7.69 1.27 3.34
CA ILE A 47 7.83 1.66 1.94
C ILE A 47 6.58 1.31 1.14
N TYR A 48 6.31 2.16 0.15
CA TYR A 48 5.31 1.96 -0.88
C TYR A 48 5.94 2.30 -2.24
N ILE A 49 5.88 1.39 -3.18
CA ILE A 49 6.26 1.63 -4.57
C ILE A 49 5.02 2.03 -5.36
N GLY A 50 5.11 3.09 -6.14
CA GLY A 50 4.03 3.48 -7.04
C GLY A 50 4.52 4.13 -8.32
N LYS A 51 3.60 4.26 -9.27
CA LYS A 51 3.82 4.97 -10.55
C LYS A 51 3.05 6.28 -10.65
N SER A 52 3.56 7.19 -11.49
CA SER A 52 2.81 8.36 -11.92
C SER A 52 3.25 8.86 -13.30
N LYS A 53 2.30 9.46 -14.04
CA LYS A 53 2.59 10.27 -15.24
C LYS A 53 3.25 11.61 -14.90
N ASP A 54 3.04 12.05 -13.65
CA ASP A 54 3.54 13.30 -13.08
C ASP A 54 3.84 13.03 -11.61
N VAL A 55 5.12 12.85 -11.29
CA VAL A 55 5.57 12.47 -9.95
C VAL A 55 5.29 13.56 -8.93
N GLN A 56 5.48 14.85 -9.26
CA GLN A 56 5.19 15.96 -8.36
C GLN A 56 3.71 16.01 -7.98
N LYS A 57 2.79 15.99 -8.97
CA LYS A 57 1.35 15.99 -8.68
C LYS A 57 0.93 14.78 -7.84
N ARG A 58 1.63 13.65 -7.98
CA ARG A 58 1.35 12.45 -7.20
C ARG A 58 1.79 12.60 -5.75
N PHE A 59 2.94 13.21 -5.49
CA PHE A 59 3.38 13.56 -4.15
C PHE A 59 2.33 14.44 -3.44
N ASP A 60 1.88 15.52 -4.07
CA ASP A 60 0.89 16.44 -3.50
C ASP A 60 -0.43 15.71 -3.17
N SER A 61 -0.84 14.77 -4.04
CA SER A 61 -2.04 13.97 -3.85
C SER A 61 -1.91 13.00 -2.66
N HIS A 62 -0.76 12.35 -2.51
CA HIS A 62 -0.49 11.48 -1.37
C HIS A 62 -0.47 12.26 -0.05
N LEU A 63 0.23 13.39 -0.02
CA LEU A 63 0.32 14.25 1.16
C LEU A 63 -1.07 14.71 1.61
N LYS A 64 -1.91 15.18 0.67
CA LYS A 64 -3.30 15.59 0.98
C LYS A 64 -4.13 14.47 1.60
N LYS A 65 -3.97 13.23 1.14
CA LYS A 65 -4.70 12.08 1.70
C LYS A 65 -4.22 11.70 3.09
N ILE A 66 -2.91 11.70 3.34
CA ILE A 66 -2.37 11.46 4.69
C ILE A 66 -2.80 12.57 5.65
N MET A 67 -2.75 13.84 5.22
CA MET A 67 -3.25 14.96 6.01
C MET A 67 -4.74 14.85 6.33
N PHE A 68 -5.54 14.33 5.38
CA PHE A 68 -6.97 14.08 5.61
C PHE A 68 -7.18 13.00 6.67
N LEU A 69 -6.47 11.86 6.56
CA LEU A 69 -6.54 10.77 7.54
C LEU A 69 -6.18 11.25 8.95
N ASN A 70 -5.14 12.08 9.07
CA ASN A 70 -4.70 12.63 10.34
C ASN A 70 -5.74 13.57 11.02
N ARG A 71 -6.77 14.01 10.29
CA ARG A 71 -7.85 14.85 10.81
C ARG A 71 -9.11 14.07 11.18
N LEU A 72 -9.21 12.79 10.83
CA LEU A 72 -10.40 11.99 11.09
C LEU A 72 -10.51 11.60 12.57
N SER A 73 -11.74 11.53 13.07
CA SER A 73 -12.02 10.85 14.33
C SER A 73 -11.95 9.32 14.12
N GLU A 74 -11.63 8.56 15.16
CA GLU A 74 -11.57 7.10 15.11
C GLU A 74 -12.88 6.47 14.65
N SER A 75 -14.03 6.95 15.15
CA SER A 75 -15.34 6.48 14.71
C SER A 75 -15.59 6.76 13.23
N THR A 76 -15.10 7.90 12.72
CA THR A 76 -15.18 8.21 11.29
C THR A 76 -14.27 7.31 10.47
N TYR A 77 -13.06 7.03 10.96
CA TYR A 77 -12.13 6.10 10.33
C TYR A 77 -12.72 4.69 10.27
N LEU A 78 -13.13 4.13 11.41
CA LEU A 78 -13.75 2.80 11.47
C LEU A 78 -14.96 2.69 10.54
N SER A 79 -15.84 3.70 10.57
CA SER A 79 -16.99 3.76 9.67
C SER A 79 -16.59 3.76 8.20
N TYR A 80 -15.59 4.55 7.80
CA TYR A 80 -15.20 4.67 6.39
C TYR A 80 -14.43 3.47 5.84
N PHE A 81 -13.70 2.76 6.69
CA PHE A 81 -12.75 1.73 6.25
C PHE A 81 -13.18 0.30 6.56
N PHE A 82 -14.02 0.05 7.57
CA PHE A 82 -14.32 -1.30 8.05
C PHE A 82 -15.81 -1.62 8.24
N GLU A 83 -16.65 -0.63 8.53
CA GLU A 83 -18.04 -0.89 8.92
C GLU A 83 -19.05 -0.69 7.78
N ARG A 84 -18.68 -0.02 6.69
CA ARG A 84 -19.54 0.13 5.51
C ARG A 84 -19.48 -1.12 4.63
N GLU A 85 -20.63 -1.52 4.09
CA GLU A 85 -20.74 -2.59 3.09
C GLU A 85 -19.89 -2.29 1.84
N ASP A 86 -19.81 -1.01 1.45
CA ASP A 86 -18.84 -0.48 0.50
C ASP A 86 -17.90 0.49 1.24
N PRO A 87 -16.73 0.04 1.73
CA PRO A 87 -15.75 0.92 2.34
C PRO A 87 -15.42 2.06 1.36
N PHE A 88 -15.47 3.30 1.84
CA PHE A 88 -15.27 4.51 1.02
C PHE A 88 -13.91 4.51 0.29
N TYR A 89 -13.01 3.61 0.69
CA TYR A 89 -11.63 3.51 0.27
C TYR A 89 -11.25 2.09 -0.15
N ASP A 90 -12.14 1.31 -0.78
CA ASP A 90 -11.72 0.12 -1.53
C ASP A 90 -10.60 0.52 -2.52
N GLY A 91 -9.47 -0.20 -2.46
CA GLY A 91 -8.25 0.15 -3.21
C GLY A 91 -7.32 1.20 -2.58
N SER A 92 -7.62 1.73 -1.39
CA SER A 92 -6.78 2.72 -0.68
C SER A 92 -6.21 2.21 0.66
N PHE A 93 -6.19 0.88 0.86
CA PHE A 93 -5.65 0.27 2.09
C PHE A 93 -4.18 0.64 2.37
N PHE A 94 -3.39 0.98 1.35
CA PHE A 94 -2.01 1.37 1.60
C PHE A 94 -1.91 2.66 2.42
N TYR A 95 -2.82 3.63 2.25
CA TYR A 95 -2.84 4.83 3.10
C TYR A 95 -3.20 4.48 4.54
N CYS A 96 -4.05 3.47 4.75
CA CYS A 96 -4.37 2.97 6.10
C CYS A 96 -3.13 2.39 6.76
N LYS A 97 -2.36 1.57 6.04
CA LYS A 97 -1.12 0.99 6.55
C LYS A 97 -0.06 2.04 6.83
N ILE A 98 0.11 3.02 5.94
CA ILE A 98 1.01 4.16 6.16
C ILE A 98 0.60 4.89 7.44
N PHE A 99 -0.68 5.27 7.54
CA PHE A 99 -1.18 6.00 8.69
C PHE A 99 -1.06 5.21 10.00
N GLN A 100 -1.38 3.91 9.97
CA GLN A 100 -1.19 3.00 11.10
C GLN A 100 0.28 2.89 11.51
N TYR A 101 1.20 2.77 10.55
CA TYR A 101 2.64 2.70 10.84
C TYR A 101 3.14 3.97 11.51
N MET A 102 2.74 5.14 10.98
CA MET A 102 3.11 6.44 11.56
C MET A 102 2.59 6.57 13.00
N ILE A 103 1.38 6.05 13.27
CA ILE A 103 0.80 6.00 14.62
C ILE A 103 1.63 5.11 15.55
N ASP A 104 1.89 3.88 15.14
CA ASP A 104 2.56 2.87 15.98
C ASP A 104 3.99 3.28 16.36
N HIS A 105 4.61 4.13 15.54
CA HIS A 105 5.99 4.58 15.69
C HIS A 105 6.15 6.07 16.02
N GLN A 106 5.05 6.76 16.37
CA GLN A 106 5.05 8.19 16.74
C GLN A 106 5.66 9.11 15.67
N CYS A 107 5.52 8.75 14.39
CA CYS A 107 5.99 9.55 13.28
C CYS A 107 5.04 10.73 12.99
N THR A 108 5.59 11.77 12.38
CA THR A 108 4.85 12.96 11.94
C THR A 108 4.91 13.13 10.43
N LEU A 109 4.22 14.15 9.90
CA LEU A 109 4.26 14.46 8.46
C LEU A 109 5.67 14.78 7.94
N THR A 110 6.62 15.17 8.80
CA THR A 110 8.01 15.40 8.38
C THR A 110 8.73 14.13 7.97
N ASP A 111 8.31 12.99 8.52
CA ASP A 111 8.88 11.67 8.26
C ASP A 111 8.26 11.06 7.00
N PHE A 112 7.17 11.62 6.48
CA PHE A 112 6.57 11.19 5.22
C PHE A 112 7.40 11.71 4.05
N LYS A 113 8.09 10.80 3.36
CA LYS A 113 9.03 11.11 2.28
C LYS A 113 8.65 10.41 0.99
N MET A 114 9.14 10.95 -0.12
CA MET A 114 9.02 10.30 -1.42
C MET A 114 10.29 10.52 -2.24
N LYS A 115 10.81 9.47 -2.87
CA LYS A 115 11.98 9.51 -3.75
C LYS A 115 11.67 8.91 -5.11
N VAL A 116 12.26 9.44 -6.16
CA VAL A 116 12.18 8.87 -7.52
C VAL A 116 13.10 7.66 -7.60
N VAL A 117 12.52 6.53 -8.03
CA VAL A 117 13.22 5.27 -8.27
C VAL A 117 13.76 5.26 -9.70
N GLU A 118 12.91 5.57 -10.68
CA GLU A 118 13.26 5.56 -12.10
C GLU A 118 12.31 6.47 -12.89
N PHE A 119 12.82 7.22 -13.87
CA PHE A 119 12.00 7.85 -14.91
C PHE A 119 11.80 6.89 -16.08
N CYS A 120 10.57 6.74 -16.55
CA CYS A 120 10.24 5.81 -17.63
C CYS A 120 9.11 6.37 -18.51
N SER A 121 8.88 5.74 -19.67
CA SER A 121 7.77 6.12 -20.55
C SER A 121 6.41 5.67 -19.98
N LEU A 122 5.32 6.17 -20.57
CA LEU A 122 3.97 5.81 -20.15
C LEU A 122 3.66 4.33 -20.39
N GLU A 123 4.21 3.78 -21.47
CA GLU A 123 4.04 2.40 -21.90
C GLU A 123 4.73 1.41 -20.94
N GLU A 124 5.81 1.85 -20.29
CA GLU A 124 6.59 1.04 -19.36
C GLU A 124 6.11 1.13 -17.90
N LEU A 125 5.25 2.11 -17.57
CA LEU A 125 4.88 2.41 -16.19
C LEU A 125 4.36 1.19 -15.43
N GLU A 126 3.52 0.36 -16.07
CA GLU A 126 2.92 -0.79 -15.40
C GLU A 126 3.92 -1.91 -15.14
N SER A 127 4.75 -2.23 -16.13
CA SER A 127 5.75 -3.28 -16.00
C SER A 127 6.87 -2.88 -15.02
N LYS A 128 7.27 -1.60 -15.02
CA LYS A 128 8.27 -1.05 -14.09
C LYS A 128 7.75 -0.98 -12.66
N GLU A 129 6.51 -0.56 -12.44
CA GLU A 129 5.90 -0.59 -11.09
C GLU A 129 5.88 -2.02 -10.53
N LEU A 130 5.41 -2.99 -11.32
CA LEU A 130 5.39 -4.40 -10.94
C LEU A 130 6.80 -4.92 -10.62
N TYR A 131 7.78 -4.58 -11.47
CA TYR A 131 9.17 -4.92 -11.26
C TYR A 131 9.68 -4.41 -9.91
N TYR A 132 9.50 -3.12 -9.60
CA TYR A 132 10.02 -2.55 -8.35
C TYR A 132 9.28 -3.00 -7.10
N ILE A 133 7.96 -3.23 -7.19
CA ILE A 133 7.20 -3.88 -6.10
C ILE A 133 7.83 -5.24 -5.79
N ASN A 134 8.07 -6.05 -6.83
CA ASN A 134 8.68 -7.38 -6.68
C ASN A 134 10.17 -7.32 -6.28
N TYR A 135 10.90 -6.30 -6.72
CA TYR A 135 12.31 -6.11 -6.38
C TYR A 135 12.47 -5.79 -4.89
N PHE A 136 11.64 -4.91 -4.34
CA PHE A 136 11.67 -4.55 -2.91
C PHE A 136 10.73 -5.40 -2.04
N LYS A 137 9.98 -6.34 -2.64
CA LYS A 137 8.97 -7.17 -1.95
C LYS A 137 7.96 -6.35 -1.16
N SER A 138 7.68 -5.12 -1.61
CA SER A 138 6.95 -4.13 -0.82
C SER A 138 5.48 -4.53 -0.58
N GLN A 139 4.95 -5.51 -1.31
CA GLN A 139 3.62 -6.09 -1.04
C GLN A 139 3.59 -7.05 0.15
N PHE A 140 4.75 -7.56 0.58
CA PHE A 140 4.86 -8.44 1.75
C PHE A 140 5.39 -7.65 2.94
N VAL A 141 6.53 -6.98 2.76
CA VAL A 141 7.23 -6.33 3.87
C VAL A 141 6.80 -4.88 4.10
N GLY A 142 6.10 -4.26 3.14
CA GLY A 142 5.72 -2.86 3.19
C GLY A 142 4.23 -2.58 3.00
N PHE A 143 3.93 -1.43 2.42
CA PHE A 143 2.56 -0.89 2.36
C PHE A 143 1.79 -1.31 1.09
N ASN A 144 2.47 -1.80 0.05
CA ASN A 144 1.79 -2.20 -1.19
C ASN A 144 0.74 -3.29 -0.92
N GLN A 145 -0.30 -3.30 -1.75
CA GLN A 145 -1.21 -4.44 -1.85
C GLN A 145 -0.55 -5.53 -2.70
N LEU A 146 -1.11 -6.74 -2.64
CA LEU A 146 -0.71 -7.84 -3.52
C LEU A 146 -0.95 -7.47 -4.98
N ASN A 147 0.00 -7.79 -5.86
CA ASN A 147 -0.05 -7.54 -7.29
C ASN A 147 -1.27 -8.20 -7.93
N SER A 148 -1.65 -9.40 -7.48
CA SER A 148 -2.86 -10.06 -7.94
C SER A 148 -4.11 -9.19 -7.75
N ARG A 149 -4.22 -8.43 -6.66
CA ARG A 149 -5.33 -7.47 -6.48
C ARG A 149 -5.26 -6.33 -7.48
N THR A 150 -4.07 -5.77 -7.70
CA THR A 150 -3.88 -4.68 -8.64
C THR A 150 -4.25 -5.11 -10.06
N LEU A 151 -3.84 -6.31 -10.45
CA LEU A 151 -4.15 -6.90 -11.76
C LEU A 151 -5.63 -7.26 -11.92
N LEU A 152 -6.36 -7.48 -10.83
CA LEU A 152 -7.78 -7.83 -10.85
C LEU A 152 -8.63 -6.81 -11.62
N ASN A 153 -8.31 -5.51 -11.50
CA ASN A 153 -9.02 -4.45 -12.21
C ASN A 153 -8.86 -4.58 -13.74
N ALA A 154 -7.73 -5.12 -14.19
CA ALA A 154 -7.45 -5.32 -15.61
C ALA A 154 -8.14 -6.58 -16.16
N ILE A 155 -8.31 -7.62 -15.34
CA ILE A 155 -9.02 -8.85 -15.76
C ILE A 155 -10.52 -8.79 -15.56
N GLN A 156 -11.07 -7.94 -14.68
CA GLN A 156 -12.52 -7.90 -14.41
C GLN A 156 -13.41 -7.74 -15.65
N PRO A 157 -13.08 -6.86 -16.64
CA PRO A 157 -13.81 -6.78 -17.92
C PRO A 157 -13.66 -8.06 -18.77
N SER A 158 -12.53 -8.74 -18.65
CA SER A 158 -12.15 -9.93 -19.40
C SER A 158 -12.75 -11.24 -18.86
N ILE A 159 -13.31 -11.23 -17.64
CA ILE A 159 -13.96 -12.40 -17.01
C ILE A 159 -15.17 -12.86 -17.84
N CYS A 160 -15.81 -11.95 -18.56
CA CYS A 160 -16.97 -12.29 -19.41
C CYS A 160 -16.57 -13.04 -20.69
N ASN A 161 -15.35 -12.83 -21.21
CA ASN A 161 -14.81 -13.47 -22.42
C ASN A 161 -13.39 -14.03 -22.18
N PRO A 162 -13.22 -15.07 -21.36
CA PRO A 162 -11.90 -15.55 -20.95
C PRO A 162 -11.05 -16.10 -22.10
N LYS A 163 -11.67 -16.61 -23.18
CA LYS A 163 -10.96 -17.14 -24.36
C LYS A 163 -10.18 -16.05 -25.12
N GLU A 164 -10.77 -14.87 -25.27
CA GLU A 164 -10.16 -13.72 -25.96
C GLU A 164 -9.08 -13.02 -25.12
N ASN A 165 -9.04 -13.32 -23.82
CA ASN A 165 -8.20 -12.64 -22.84
C ASN A 165 -7.25 -13.61 -22.11
N ARG A 166 -6.89 -14.71 -22.76
CA ARG A 166 -6.11 -15.79 -22.15
C ARG A 166 -4.76 -15.31 -21.59
N ASP A 167 -4.09 -14.40 -22.29
CA ASP A 167 -2.76 -13.92 -21.89
C ASP A 167 -2.79 -13.10 -20.59
N ILE A 168 -3.76 -12.19 -20.45
CA ILE A 168 -3.88 -11.35 -19.25
C ILE A 168 -4.33 -12.18 -18.04
N ILE A 169 -5.19 -13.17 -18.27
CA ILE A 169 -5.62 -14.15 -17.27
C ILE A 169 -4.45 -15.03 -16.82
N ASN A 170 -3.65 -15.55 -17.75
CA ASN A 170 -2.47 -16.36 -17.43
C ASN A 170 -1.47 -15.56 -16.60
N ARG A 171 -1.21 -14.29 -16.98
CA ARG A 171 -0.34 -13.39 -16.21
C ARG A 171 -0.87 -13.15 -14.80
N TYR A 172 -2.18 -12.93 -14.67
CA TYR A 172 -2.81 -12.79 -13.36
C TYR A 172 -2.62 -14.05 -12.49
N PHE A 173 -2.87 -15.24 -13.05
CA PHE A 173 -2.70 -16.48 -12.28
C PHE A 173 -1.24 -16.74 -11.91
N GLN A 174 -0.29 -16.45 -12.81
CA GLN A 174 1.13 -16.54 -12.50
C GLN A 174 1.50 -15.69 -11.27
N GLU A 175 1.07 -14.43 -11.22
CA GLU A 175 1.29 -13.57 -10.05
C GLU A 175 0.55 -14.10 -8.83
N TYR A 176 -0.72 -14.50 -8.96
CA TYR A 176 -1.52 -15.03 -7.86
C TYR A 176 -0.88 -16.25 -7.20
N PHE A 177 -0.44 -17.24 -7.98
CA PHE A 177 0.17 -18.45 -7.45
C PHE A 177 1.55 -18.18 -6.87
N TRP A 178 2.35 -17.31 -7.50
CA TRP A 178 3.61 -16.88 -6.93
C TRP A 178 3.41 -16.17 -5.58
N GLU A 179 2.41 -15.29 -5.46
CA GLU A 179 2.07 -14.64 -4.20
C GLU A 179 1.56 -15.64 -3.16
N LEU A 180 0.76 -16.64 -3.55
CA LEU A 180 0.31 -17.71 -2.66
C LEU A 180 1.47 -18.54 -2.07
N ASP A 181 2.43 -18.90 -2.92
CA ASP A 181 3.64 -19.63 -2.48
C ASP A 181 4.50 -18.76 -1.55
N THR A 182 4.52 -17.46 -1.81
CA THR A 182 5.38 -16.50 -1.12
C THR A 182 4.78 -16.03 0.22
N ILE A 183 3.46 -15.83 0.28
CA ILE A 183 2.79 -15.22 1.43
C ILE A 183 2.94 -16.07 2.70
N SER A 184 2.99 -17.39 2.56
CA SER A 184 3.09 -18.33 3.69
C SER A 184 4.34 -18.11 4.53
N TYR A 185 5.49 -17.84 3.89
CA TYR A 185 6.74 -17.52 4.60
C TYR A 185 6.63 -16.21 5.36
N TYR A 186 6.17 -15.13 4.72
CA TYR A 186 6.08 -13.82 5.39
C TYR A 186 5.00 -13.77 6.47
N LEU A 187 3.97 -14.62 6.39
CA LEU A 187 3.03 -14.86 7.48
C LEU A 187 3.70 -15.55 8.67
N GLN A 188 4.51 -16.59 8.43
CA GLN A 188 5.26 -17.29 9.48
C GLN A 188 6.28 -16.37 10.17
N GLU A 189 6.94 -15.51 9.41
CA GLU A 189 7.89 -14.51 9.91
C GLU A 189 7.21 -13.26 10.51
N ASN A 190 5.86 -13.23 10.55
CA ASN A 190 5.06 -12.10 11.03
C ASN A 190 5.54 -10.73 10.48
N THR A 191 5.81 -10.68 9.18
CA THR A 191 6.45 -9.54 8.52
C THR A 191 5.44 -8.65 7.78
N GLY A 192 5.63 -7.34 7.89
CA GLY A 192 4.93 -6.31 7.14
C GLY A 192 3.44 -6.27 7.46
N TYR A 193 2.67 -5.88 6.45
CA TYR A 193 1.21 -5.99 6.49
C TYR A 193 0.72 -7.26 5.79
N THR A 194 1.52 -8.34 5.81
CA THR A 194 1.23 -9.58 5.10
C THR A 194 -0.09 -10.19 5.56
N LEU A 195 -0.34 -10.22 6.87
CA LEU A 195 -1.58 -10.74 7.45
C LEU A 195 -2.80 -9.91 7.06
N PHE A 196 -2.66 -8.59 7.07
CA PHE A 196 -3.69 -7.69 6.56
C PHE A 196 -3.96 -7.94 5.07
N ASN A 197 -2.91 -8.03 4.26
CA ASN A 197 -3.02 -8.31 2.83
C ASN A 197 -3.68 -9.67 2.57
N TYR A 198 -3.33 -10.70 3.33
CA TYR A 198 -3.98 -12.01 3.23
C TYR A 198 -5.50 -11.89 3.47
N ASN A 199 -5.90 -11.28 4.58
CA ASN A 199 -7.30 -11.24 5.01
C ASN A 199 -8.18 -10.34 4.14
N TYR A 200 -7.69 -9.15 3.79
CA TYR A 200 -8.50 -8.10 3.17
C TYR A 200 -8.26 -7.94 1.66
N THR A 201 -7.14 -8.47 1.17
CA THR A 201 -6.78 -8.40 -0.25
C THR A 201 -6.85 -9.76 -0.92
N PHE A 202 -6.25 -10.80 -0.34
CA PHE A 202 -6.13 -12.10 -1.00
C PHE A 202 -7.43 -12.91 -0.95
N LEU A 203 -8.04 -13.04 0.24
CA LEU A 203 -9.27 -13.84 0.40
C LEU A 203 -10.49 -13.23 -0.28
N THR A 204 -10.55 -11.91 -0.41
CA THR A 204 -11.67 -11.20 -1.06
C THR A 204 -11.71 -11.45 -2.58
N ILE A 205 -10.60 -11.92 -3.16
CA ILE A 205 -10.48 -12.21 -4.59
C ILE A 205 -10.98 -13.63 -4.94
N LEU A 206 -11.12 -14.53 -3.95
CA LEU A 206 -11.48 -15.93 -4.19
C LEU A 206 -12.81 -16.14 -4.94
N PRO A 207 -13.90 -15.40 -4.63
CA PRO A 207 -15.13 -15.54 -5.38
C PRO A 207 -14.95 -15.21 -6.86
N ILE A 208 -14.07 -14.26 -7.18
CA ILE A 208 -13.78 -13.83 -8.55
C ILE A 208 -12.96 -14.91 -9.27
N ILE A 209 -11.94 -15.46 -8.61
CA ILE A 209 -11.16 -16.60 -9.13
C ILE A 209 -12.07 -17.79 -9.45
N LYS A 210 -12.99 -18.13 -8.55
CA LYS A 210 -13.95 -19.20 -8.77
C LYS A 210 -14.78 -18.96 -10.04
N LYS A 211 -15.26 -17.73 -10.21
CA LYS A 211 -16.03 -17.31 -11.39
C LYS A 211 -15.20 -17.39 -12.68
N ILE A 212 -13.92 -17.04 -12.62
CA ILE A 212 -12.99 -17.19 -13.75
C ILE A 212 -12.88 -18.67 -14.15
N PHE A 213 -12.66 -19.56 -13.18
CA PHE A 213 -12.58 -21.00 -13.45
C PHE A 213 -13.89 -21.61 -13.96
N GLU A 214 -15.05 -21.16 -13.47
CA GLU A 214 -16.36 -21.62 -13.94
C GLU A 214 -16.61 -21.27 -15.42
N ASN A 215 -15.99 -20.20 -15.93
CA ASN A 215 -16.12 -19.75 -17.32
C ASN A 215 -14.98 -20.23 -18.24
N MET A 216 -14.07 -21.09 -17.74
CA MET A 216 -12.99 -21.70 -18.53
C MET A 216 -13.33 -23.13 -18.95
N ASP A 217 -12.93 -23.51 -20.16
CA ASP A 217 -13.07 -24.90 -20.66
C ASP A 217 -12.22 -25.91 -19.84
N GLU A 218 -12.51 -27.20 -20.00
CA GLU A 218 -11.94 -28.35 -19.27
C GLU A 218 -10.41 -28.39 -19.17
N SER A 219 -9.66 -27.72 -20.08
CA SER A 219 -8.19 -27.69 -20.05
C SER A 219 -7.59 -26.97 -18.84
N TYR A 220 -8.39 -26.24 -18.05
CA TYR A 220 -7.96 -25.58 -16.80
C TYR A 220 -8.44 -26.33 -15.53
N SER A 221 -9.14 -27.46 -15.67
CA SER A 221 -9.62 -28.27 -14.54
C SER A 221 -8.49 -28.85 -13.69
N ASP A 222 -7.39 -29.29 -14.32
CA ASP A 222 -6.18 -29.77 -13.64
C ASP A 222 -5.52 -28.70 -12.74
N TYR A 223 -5.67 -27.43 -13.10
CA TYR A 223 -5.13 -26.29 -12.34
C TYR A 223 -5.96 -26.01 -11.08
N ARG A 224 -7.27 -26.27 -11.16
CA ARG A 224 -8.26 -26.09 -10.09
C ARG A 224 -8.12 -27.16 -9.01
N GLU A 225 -7.97 -28.43 -9.38
CA GLU A 225 -7.94 -29.56 -8.43
C GLU A 225 -6.65 -29.64 -7.60
N ASN A 226 -5.48 -29.31 -8.17
CA ASN A 226 -4.21 -29.56 -7.49
C ASN A 226 -3.76 -28.44 -6.52
N ASN A 227 -4.16 -27.19 -6.74
CA ASN A 227 -3.57 -26.03 -6.03
C ASN A 227 -4.53 -25.27 -5.09
N LEU A 228 -5.84 -25.30 -5.35
CA LEU A 228 -6.81 -24.50 -4.61
C LEU A 228 -7.18 -25.19 -3.29
N GLU A 229 -7.76 -26.40 -3.34
CA GLU A 229 -8.32 -27.04 -2.15
C GLU A 229 -7.30 -27.43 -1.07
N LYS A 230 -6.06 -27.79 -1.46
CA LYS A 230 -4.99 -28.15 -0.51
C LYS A 230 -4.39 -26.94 0.24
N ARG A 231 -4.53 -25.72 -0.27
CA ARG A 231 -3.79 -24.53 0.22
C ARG A 231 -4.67 -23.48 0.92
N TYR A 232 -6.00 -23.61 0.88
CA TYR A 232 -6.96 -22.69 1.52
C TYR A 232 -7.28 -22.99 3.00
N SER A 233 -6.52 -23.85 3.68
CA SER A 233 -6.76 -24.22 5.07
C SER A 233 -6.43 -23.11 6.10
N ILE A 234 -6.04 -21.91 5.67
CA ILE A 234 -5.59 -20.82 6.54
C ILE A 234 -6.72 -19.78 6.63
N ARG A 235 -7.42 -19.71 7.78
CA ARG A 235 -8.44 -18.68 8.05
C ARG A 235 -7.82 -17.48 8.79
N PRO A 236 -8.28 -16.24 8.53
CA PRO A 236 -8.01 -15.09 9.39
C PRO A 236 -8.53 -15.34 10.81
N SER A 237 -7.74 -15.09 11.86
CA SER A 237 -8.25 -15.12 13.24
C SER A 237 -8.95 -13.80 13.59
N GLN A 238 -10.09 -13.89 14.30
CA GLN A 238 -10.81 -12.71 14.85
C GLN A 238 -9.93 -11.86 15.79
N GLU A 239 -8.84 -12.43 16.27
CA GLU A 239 -7.83 -11.85 17.15
C GLU A 239 -7.16 -10.60 16.56
N ILE A 240 -6.92 -10.59 15.23
CA ILE A 240 -6.25 -9.49 14.53
C ILE A 240 -7.12 -8.24 14.47
N ILE A 241 -8.44 -8.43 14.30
CA ILE A 241 -9.42 -7.34 14.32
C ILE A 241 -9.45 -6.69 15.70
N SER A 242 -9.30 -7.48 16.76
CA SER A 242 -9.26 -6.98 18.14
C SER A 242 -7.98 -6.18 18.41
N GLN A 243 -6.82 -6.67 17.97
CA GLN A 243 -5.52 -6.00 18.18
C GLN A 243 -5.43 -4.64 17.48
N LEU A 244 -5.97 -4.52 16.26
CA LEU A 244 -6.00 -3.25 15.53
C LEU A 244 -6.88 -2.19 16.23
N LYS A 245 -8.00 -2.62 16.84
CA LYS A 245 -8.90 -1.73 17.59
C LYS A 245 -8.27 -1.19 18.87
N GLU A 246 -7.53 -2.02 19.60
CA GLU A 246 -6.90 -1.64 20.86
C GLU A 246 -5.79 -0.59 20.67
N LYS A 247 -4.95 -0.74 19.64
CA LYS A 247 -3.84 0.18 19.35
C LYS A 247 -4.29 1.59 18.94
N LEU A 248 -5.40 1.71 18.21
CA LEU A 248 -6.01 3.00 17.81
C LEU A 248 -6.41 3.89 19.00
N THR A 249 -6.79 3.29 20.13
CA THR A 249 -7.21 4.02 21.34
C THR A 249 -6.03 4.71 22.04
N THR A 250 -4.85 4.10 22.07
CA THR A 250 -3.63 4.60 22.73
C THR A 250 -3.08 5.88 22.07
N TYR A 251 -3.17 5.99 20.74
CA TYR A 251 -2.69 7.16 19.98
C TYR A 251 -3.45 8.46 20.30
N ARG A 252 -4.74 8.39 20.68
CA ARG A 252 -5.53 9.57 21.07
C ARG A 252 -5.02 10.24 22.33
N GLN A 253 -4.38 9.48 23.22
CA GLN A 253 -3.76 10.03 24.41
C GLN A 253 -2.48 10.80 24.06
N LEU A 254 -1.71 10.34 23.07
CA LEU A 254 -0.47 10.96 22.59
C LEU A 254 -0.71 12.15 21.62
N SER A 255 -1.74 12.07 20.78
CA SER A 255 -2.07 13.13 19.79
C SER A 255 -2.77 14.35 20.42
N ARG A 256 -3.43 14.21 21.57
CA ARG A 256 -3.87 15.37 22.38
C ARG A 256 -2.71 16.26 22.82
N GLY A 257 -1.51 15.70 23.00
CA GLY A 257 -0.28 16.49 23.21
C GLY A 257 0.21 17.21 21.94
N HIS A 258 0.04 16.60 20.76
CA HIS A 258 0.48 17.14 19.47
C HIS A 258 -0.46 18.20 18.85
N SER A 259 -1.74 18.23 19.26
CA SER A 259 -2.67 19.31 18.93
C SER A 259 -2.11 20.69 19.32
N TYR A 260 -1.37 20.77 20.43
CA TYR A 260 -0.72 22.00 20.89
C TYR A 260 0.48 22.40 20.03
N ALA A 261 1.23 21.44 19.47
CA ALA A 261 2.35 21.72 18.58
C ALA A 261 1.89 22.23 17.20
N LEU A 262 0.76 21.71 16.69
CA LEU A 262 0.15 22.16 15.43
C LEU A 262 -0.47 23.57 15.51
N GLU A 263 -0.99 23.99 16.67
CA GLU A 263 -1.38 25.39 16.88
C GLU A 263 -0.17 26.33 16.88
N GLY A 264 0.94 25.93 17.50
CA GLY A 264 2.19 26.70 17.48
C GLY A 264 2.79 26.88 16.08
N ILE A 265 2.70 25.85 15.23
CA ILE A 265 3.12 25.93 13.82
C ILE A 265 2.19 26.84 13.01
N LYS A 266 0.86 26.78 13.23
CA LYS A 266 -0.11 27.68 12.58
C LYS A 266 0.07 29.14 13.00
N GLU A 267 0.40 29.42 14.25
CA GLU A 267 0.69 30.78 14.73
C GLU A 267 2.01 31.33 14.16
N ASN A 268 3.06 30.51 14.04
CA ASN A 268 4.30 30.93 13.42
C ASN A 268 4.14 31.22 11.92
N ILE A 269 3.36 30.40 11.21
CA ILE A 269 3.01 30.65 9.80
C ILE A 269 2.18 31.93 9.65
N LYS A 270 1.19 32.18 10.53
CA LYS A 270 0.44 33.44 10.53
C LYS A 270 1.32 34.67 10.77
N LYS A 271 2.29 34.60 11.70
CA LYS A 271 3.22 35.71 11.99
C LYS A 271 4.14 36.01 10.80
N LEU A 272 4.59 34.98 10.08
CA LEU A 272 5.36 35.12 8.84
C LEU A 272 4.57 35.82 7.72
N PHE A 273 3.28 35.52 7.58
CA PHE A 273 2.43 36.17 6.57
C PHE A 273 2.04 37.62 6.93
N VAL A 274 1.93 37.97 8.22
CA VAL A 274 1.70 39.38 8.65
C VAL A 274 2.95 40.23 8.45
N SER A 275 4.16 39.67 8.59
CA SER A 275 5.42 40.40 8.33
C SER A 275 5.75 40.61 6.84
N LEU A 276 5.00 39.96 5.94
CA LEU A 276 5.21 40.04 4.49
C LEU A 276 4.12 40.84 3.75
N ALA A 277 3.15 41.43 4.46
CA ALA A 277 2.26 42.43 3.91
C ALA A 277 2.96 43.81 3.95
N PRO A 278 3.30 44.43 2.81
CA PRO A 278 3.74 45.81 2.80
C PRO A 278 2.56 46.69 3.20
N ASN A 279 2.80 47.67 4.08
CA ASN A 279 1.86 48.77 4.29
C ASN A 279 1.52 49.42 2.95
N VAL A 280 0.30 49.19 2.47
CA VAL A 280 -0.44 50.03 1.52
C VAL A 280 -1.85 50.18 2.06
#